data_AF-A0A7V9FIQ9-F1
#
_entry.id   AF-A0A7V9FIQ9-F1
#
_cell.length_a   1.000
_cell.length_b   1.000
_cell.length_c   1.000
_cell.angle_alpha   90.00
_cell.angle_beta   90.00
_cell.angle_gamma   90.00
#
_symmetry.space_group_name_H-M   'P 1'
#
loop_
_entity.id
_entity.type
_entity.pdbx_description
1 polymer ?
#
loop_
_entity_poly.entity_id
_entity_poly.type
_entity_poly.pdbx_seq_one_letter_code
_entity_poly.pdbx_strand_id
1 'polypeptide(L)' 'MTEPTHPGPAPPGESLRARLDREGQLSVAESLRIAADAAGALAAAHARGAVHGDVRPETILLSGGAAS' A
#
# COMPACT_ATOMS: atom_id res chain seq x y z
N MET A 1 16.30 -11.60 27.11
CA MET A 1 15.24 -10.57 26.97
C MET A 1 15.47 -9.96 25.61
N THR A 2 14.60 -10.29 24.64
CA THR A 2 14.78 -9.95 23.24
C THR A 2 14.44 -8.48 23.04
N GLU A 3 15.38 -7.69 22.55
CA GLU A 3 15.18 -6.29 22.16
C GLU A 3 13.98 -6.17 21.21
N PRO A 4 13.03 -5.25 21.43
CA PRO A 4 11.97 -5.00 20.47
C PRO A 4 12.59 -4.36 19.22
N THR A 5 12.44 -5.01 18.07
CA THR A 5 12.84 -4.45 16.78
C THR A 5 12.04 -3.17 16.54
N HIS A 6 12.63 -2.01 16.79
CA HIS A 6 12.02 -0.73 16.46
C HIS A 6 12.05 -0.58 14.93
N PRO A 7 10.90 -0.53 14.24
CA PRO A 7 10.90 -0.21 12.83
C PRO A 7 11.33 1.26 12.72
N GLY A 8 12.34 1.53 11.90
CA GLY A 8 12.74 2.91 11.57
C GLY A 8 11.56 3.73 11.03
N PRO A 9 11.73 5.04 10.86
CA PRO A 9 10.64 5.92 10.44
C PRO A 9 10.00 5.39 9.14
N ALA A 10 8.71 5.04 9.21
CA ALA A 10 7.96 4.63 8.04
C ALA A 10 7.97 5.76 7.00
N PRO A 11 8.11 5.46 5.69
CA PRO A 11 7.93 6.47 4.66
C PRO A 11 6.53 7.11 4.79
N PRO A 12 6.33 8.35 4.32
CA PRO A 12 5.05 9.04 4.47
C PRO A 12 3.93 8.32 3.68
N GLY A 13 3.11 7.54 4.39
CA GLY A 13 1.97 6.80 3.86
C GLY A 13 1.65 5.55 4.68
N GLU A 14 0.36 5.29 4.95
CA GLU A 14 -0.10 4.06 5.62
C GLU A 14 -0.02 2.88 4.62
N SER A 15 0.49 1.71 5.03
CA SER A 15 0.42 0.53 4.15
C SER A 15 -1.00 -0.05 4.10
N LEU A 16 -1.35 -0.72 3.00
CA LEU A 16 -2.63 -1.43 2.90
C LEU A 16 -2.79 -2.49 3.99
N ARG A 17 -1.68 -3.12 4.42
CA ARG A 17 -1.68 -4.04 5.56
C ARG A 17 -2.09 -3.34 6.86
N ALA A 18 -1.49 -2.19 7.18
CA ALA A 18 -1.82 -1.45 8.40
C ALA A 18 -3.29 -1.01 8.41
N ARG A 19 -3.81 -0.60 7.24
CA ARG A 19 -5.22 -0.26 7.05
C ARG A 19 -6.13 -1.47 7.33
N LEU A 20 -5.79 -2.63 6.77
CA LEU A 20 -6.55 -3.87 6.98
C LEU A 20 -6.50 -4.34 8.43
N ASP A 21 -5.37 -4.22 9.12
CA ASP A 21 -5.25 -4.60 10.53
C ASP A 21 -6.13 -3.69 11.43
N ARG A 22 -6.27 -2.41 11.06
CA ARG A 22 -7.11 -1.45 11.80
C ARG A 22 -8.61 -1.61 11.54
N GLU A 23 -9.01 -1.81 10.28
CA GLU A 23 -10.42 -1.85 9.88
C GLU A 23 -10.99 -3.28 9.78
N GLY A 24 -10.13 -4.29 9.80
CA GLY A 24 -10.44 -5.71 9.62
C GLY A 24 -10.75 -6.08 8.16
N GLN A 25 -11.57 -5.27 7.49
CA GLN A 25 -11.91 -5.42 6.08
C GLN A 25 -12.17 -4.06 5.42
N LEU A 26 -11.91 -3.99 4.13
CA LEU A 26 -12.27 -2.83 3.31
C LEU A 26 -13.65 -3.01 2.70
N SER A 27 -14.33 -1.88 2.45
CA SER A 27 -15.50 -1.91 1.59
C SER A 27 -15.11 -2.32 0.17
N VAL A 28 -16.08 -2.84 -0.59
CA VAL A 28 -15.88 -3.17 -2.01
C VAL A 28 -15.42 -1.94 -2.80
N ALA A 29 -15.98 -0.76 -2.49
CA ALA A 29 -15.63 0.48 -3.17
C ALA A 29 -14.17 0.91 -2.92
N GLU A 30 -13.68 0.82 -1.68
CA GLU A 30 -12.27 1.08 -1.35
C GLU A 30 -11.35 0.06 -2.02
N SER A 31 -11.72 -1.22 -1.96
CA SER A 31 -10.94 -2.31 -2.57
C SER A 31 -10.76 -2.09 -4.07
N LEU A 32 -11.83 -1.71 -4.78
CA LEU A 32 -11.78 -1.42 -6.21
C LEU A 32 -10.91 -0.19 -6.52
N ARG A 33 -11.00 0.87 -5.72
CA ARG A 33 -10.15 2.06 -5.90
C ARG A 33 -8.67 1.72 -5.75
N ILE A 34 -8.31 1.05 -4.66
CA ILE A 34 -6.92 0.65 -4.40
C ILE A 34 -6.40 -0.28 -5.50
N ALA A 35 -7.23 -1.23 -5.96
CA ALA A 35 -6.86 -2.13 -7.04
C ALA A 35 -6.63 -1.39 -8.37
N ALA A 36 -7.48 -0.40 -8.70
CA ALA A 36 -7.34 0.41 -9.90
C ALA A 36 -6.05 1.26 -9.85
N ASP A 37 -5.77 1.91 -8.73
CA ASP A 37 -4.57 2.72 -8.54
C ASP A 37 -3.30 1.86 -8.63
N ALA A 38 -3.29 0.70 -7.96
CA ALA A 38 -2.17 -0.24 -8.02
C ALA A 38 -1.95 -0.76 -9.45
N ALA A 39 -3.02 -1.10 -10.17
CA ALA A 39 -2.92 -1.53 -11.57
C ALA A 39 -2.38 -0.41 -12.47
N GLY A 40 -2.80 0.85 -12.26
CA GLY A 40 -2.27 2.01 -12.98
C GLY A 40 -0.78 2.22 -12.74
N ALA A 41 -0.35 2.13 -11.48
CA ALA A 41 1.07 2.26 -11.11
C ALA A 41 1.93 1.13 -11.71
N LEU A 42 1.44 -0.11 -11.68
CA LEU A 42 2.11 -1.26 -12.30
C LEU A 42 2.19 -1.12 -13.82
N ALA A 43 1.12 -0.67 -14.47
CA ALA A 43 1.12 -0.42 -15.91
C ALA A 43 2.16 0.64 -16.29
N ALA A 44 2.25 1.73 -15.51
CA ALA A 44 3.25 2.77 -15.72
C ALA A 44 4.69 2.26 -15.51
N ALA A 45 4.91 1.40 -14.51
CA ALA A 45 6.20 0.74 -14.30
C ALA A 45 6.57 -0.18 -15.47
N HIS A 46 5.63 -1.02 -15.91
CA HIS A 46 5.83 -1.94 -17.04
C HIS A 46 6.11 -1.19 -18.35
N ALA A 47 5.44 -0.07 -18.60
CA ALA A 47 5.71 0.78 -19.76
C ALA A 47 7.17 1.31 -19.79
N ARG A 48 7.83 1.34 -18.64
CA ARG A 48 9.24 1.74 -18.48
C ARG A 48 10.19 0.54 -18.39
N GLY A 49 9.69 -0.68 -18.63
CA GLY A 49 10.45 -1.92 -18.52
C GLY A 49 10.74 -2.39 -17.08
N ALA A 50 10.13 -1.74 -16.08
CA ALA A 50 10.31 -2.09 -14.68
C ALA A 50 9.22 -3.05 -14.22
N VAL A 51 9.59 -4.12 -13.51
CA VAL A 51 8.68 -5.06 -12.87
C VAL A 51 8.78 -4.86 -11.36
N HIS A 52 7.67 -4.54 -10.69
CA HIS A 52 7.67 -4.28 -9.24
C HIS A 52 8.04 -5.54 -8.44
N GLY A 53 7.65 -6.73 -8.93
CA GLY A 53 8.05 -8.03 -8.37
C GLY A 53 7.43 -8.41 -7.02
N ASP A 54 6.79 -7.45 -6.34
CA ASP A 54 6.25 -7.65 -5.00
C ASP A 54 4.97 -6.83 -4.78
N VAL A 55 3.84 -7.41 -5.21
CA VAL A 55 2.51 -6.80 -5.06
C VAL A 55 1.78 -7.51 -3.93
N ARG A 56 1.89 -6.97 -2.72
CA ARG A 56 1.20 -7.45 -1.51
C ARG A 56 0.76 -6.27 -0.64
N PRO A 57 -0.18 -6.44 0.31
CA PRO A 57 -0.65 -5.35 1.15
C PRO A 57 0.46 -4.61 1.92
N GLU A 58 1.59 -5.26 2.21
CA GLU A 58 2.72 -4.65 2.88
C GLU A 58 3.50 -3.67 2.00
N THR A 59 3.47 -3.85 0.67
CA THR A 59 4.21 -3.04 -0.31
C THR A 59 3.35 -1.98 -0.98
N ILE A 60 2.02 -2.05 -0.84
CA ILE A 60 1.09 -1.02 -1.30
C ILE A 60 1.04 0.09 -0.25
N LEU A 61 1.62 1.24 -0.57
CA LEU A 61 1.53 2.44 0.24
C LEU A 61 0.31 3.27 -0.18
N LEU A 62 -0.58 3.53 0.76
CA LEU A 62 -1.71 4.41 0.58
C LEU A 62 -1.23 5.85 0.79
N SER A 63 -1.40 6.68 -0.23
CA SER A 63 -1.27 8.12 -0.05
C SER A 63 -2.42 8.58 0.82
N GLY A 64 -2.12 9.34 1.89
CA GLY A 64 -3.15 9.85 2.79
C GLY A 64 -4.18 10.66 2.02
N GLY A 65 -5.38 10.11 1.86
CA GLY A 65 -6.48 10.82 1.23
C GLY A 65 -7.02 11.90 2.15
N ALA A 66 -6.56 13.14 1.97
CA ALA A 66 -7.36 14.34 2.16
C ALA A 66 -6.63 15.58 1.59
N ALA A 67 -6.99 15.99 0.37
CA ALA A 67 -7.05 17.40 0.01
C ALA A 67 -8.11 17.59 -1.09
N SER A 68 -9.33 17.83 -0.61
CA SER A 68 -10.56 18.36 -1.28
C SER A 68 -11.22 17.54 -2.37
#